data_AF-A0A6C0JV74-F1
#
_entry.id   AF-A0A6C0JV74-F1
#
_cell.length_a   1.000
_cell.length_b   1.000
_cell.length_c   1.000
_cell.angle_alpha   90.00
_cell.angle_beta   90.00
_cell.angle_gamma   90.00
#
_symmetry.space_group_name_H-M   'P 1'
#
loop_
_entity.id
_entity.type
_entity.pdbx_description
1 polymer ?
#
loop_
_entity_poly.entity_id
_entity_poly.type
_entity_poly.pdbx_seq_one_letter_code
_entity_poly.pdbx_strand_id
1 'polypeptide(L)' 'MKLQAQIPKWLKGGLSRTARKSYRRRVKSSKCRGKVGVDCRKSMGCKKAKGRSRSYCRKMTNKRRR' A
#
# COMPACT_ATOMS: atom_id res chain seq x y z
N MET A 1 -3.89 -41.69 4.62
CA MET A 1 -4.64 -40.80 3.71
C MET A 1 -4.24 -39.35 3.99
N LYS A 2 -3.55 -38.68 3.05
CA LYS A 2 -3.05 -37.30 3.24
C LYS A 2 -4.08 -36.31 2.69
N LEU A 3 -4.78 -35.59 3.58
CA LEU A 3 -5.58 -34.43 3.21
C LEU A 3 -4.64 -33.30 2.75
N GLN A 4 -4.48 -33.12 1.45
CA GLN A 4 -3.91 -31.90 0.89
C GLN A 4 -4.96 -30.79 1.04
N ALA A 5 -4.84 -29.98 2.09
CA ALA A 5 -5.67 -28.79 2.26
C ALA A 5 -5.40 -27.81 1.11
N GLN A 6 -6.38 -27.66 0.21
CA GLN A 6 -6.32 -26.71 -0.90
C GLN A 6 -6.39 -25.30 -0.34
N ILE A 7 -5.26 -24.58 -0.36
CA ILE A 7 -5.19 -23.18 0.08
C ILE A 7 -6.13 -22.32 -0.79
N PRO A 8 -7.08 -21.58 -0.20
CA PRO A 8 -8.04 -20.78 -0.95
C PRO A 8 -7.37 -19.74 -1.87
N LYS A 9 -7.88 -19.56 -3.10
CA LYS A 9 -7.31 -18.65 -4.11
C LYS A 9 -7.18 -17.18 -3.64
N TRP A 10 -7.99 -16.74 -2.68
CA TRP A 10 -7.90 -15.39 -2.10
C TRP A 10 -6.67 -15.16 -1.21
N LEU A 11 -6.02 -16.23 -0.72
CA LEU A 11 -4.74 -16.16 -0.01
C LEU A 11 -3.54 -16.00 -0.96
N LYS A 12 -3.70 -16.27 -2.27
CA LYS A 12 -2.63 -16.20 -3.29
C LYS A 12 -2.48 -14.82 -3.96
N GLY A 13 -3.16 -13.78 -3.49
CA GLY A 13 -3.16 -12.43 -4.08
C GLY A 13 -2.08 -11.48 -3.55
N GLY A 14 -0.87 -11.98 -3.27
CA GLY A 14 0.22 -11.15 -2.78
C GLY A 14 0.98 -10.49 -3.93
N LEU A 15 0.97 -9.15 -4.03
CA LEU A 15 1.88 -8.38 -4.89
C LEU A 15 3.27 -9.03 -4.95
N SER A 16 3.84 -9.23 -6.14
CA SER A 16 5.19 -9.77 -6.29
C SER A 16 6.21 -8.92 -5.52
N ARG A 17 7.35 -9.50 -5.12
CA ARG A 17 8.39 -8.78 -4.36
C ARG A 17 8.84 -7.50 -5.08
N THR A 18 8.97 -7.57 -6.40
CA THR A 18 9.27 -6.44 -7.29
C THR A 18 8.18 -5.38 -7.28
N ALA A 19 6.91 -5.78 -7.39
CA ALA A 19 5.79 -4.85 -7.35
C ALA A 19 5.63 -4.16 -5.98
N ARG A 20 5.89 -4.86 -4.87
CA ARG A 20 5.98 -4.26 -3.53
C ARG A 20 7.12 -3.24 -3.44
N LYS A 21 8.32 -3.58 -3.96
CA LYS A 21 9.50 -2.68 -3.96
C LYS A 21 9.24 -1.42 -4.78
N SER A 22 8.64 -1.57 -5.97
CA SER A 22 8.23 -0.44 -6.82
C SER A 22 7.20 0.45 -6.14
N TYR A 23 6.15 -0.13 -5.54
CA TYR A 23 5.17 0.64 -4.76
C TYR A 23 5.82 1.41 -3.61
N ARG A 24 6.69 0.77 -2.82
CA ARG A 24 7.41 1.43 -1.71
C ARG A 24 8.27 2.59 -2.21
N ARG A 25 8.99 2.45 -3.35
CA ARG A 25 9.77 3.52 -3.96
C ARG A 25 8.89 4.72 -4.33
N ARG A 26 7.77 4.49 -5.02
CA ARG A 26 6.83 5.56 -5.40
C ARG A 26 6.23 6.30 -4.21
N VAL A 27 5.96 5.59 -3.11
CA VAL A 27 5.51 6.22 -1.86
C VAL A 27 6.65 7.01 -1.21
N LYS A 28 7.87 6.47 -1.21
CA LYS A 28 9.05 7.13 -0.63
C LYS A 28 9.48 8.42 -1.34
N SER A 29 9.29 8.51 -2.67
CA SER A 29 9.61 9.68 -3.48
C SER A 29 8.46 10.68 -3.62
N SER A 30 7.31 10.40 -3.00
CA SER A 30 6.13 11.26 -3.09
C SER A 30 6.28 12.50 -2.22
N LYS A 31 5.87 13.67 -2.74
CA LYS A 31 5.65 14.92 -1.97
C LYS A 31 4.68 14.79 -0.79
N CYS A 32 3.95 13.68 -0.71
CA CYS A 32 3.03 13.38 0.39
C CYS A 32 3.73 12.67 1.56
N ARG A 33 4.98 12.21 1.38
CA ARG A 33 5.75 11.57 2.46
C ARG A 33 6.00 12.59 3.58
N GLY A 34 5.98 12.12 4.82
CA GLY A 34 6.20 12.97 6.01
C GLY A 34 4.97 13.78 6.43
N LYS A 35 3.97 13.97 5.55
CA LYS A 35 2.73 14.65 5.91
C LYS A 35 1.90 13.81 6.87
N VAL A 36 1.49 14.42 7.98
CA VAL A 36 0.71 13.78 9.04
C VAL A 36 -0.71 14.32 9.09
N GLY A 37 -1.61 13.59 9.75
CA GLY A 37 -2.93 14.07 10.17
C GLY A 37 -3.69 14.94 9.17
N VAL A 38 -3.74 16.23 9.48
CA VAL A 38 -4.49 17.27 8.75
C VAL A 38 -3.75 17.74 7.51
N ASP A 39 -2.42 17.88 7.55
CA ASP A 39 -1.59 18.34 6.42
C ASP A 39 -1.71 17.41 5.21
N CYS A 40 -1.85 16.11 5.47
CA CYS A 40 -2.10 15.13 4.43
C CYS A 40 -3.43 15.38 3.70
N ARG A 41 -4.48 15.82 4.41
CA ARG A 41 -5.82 16.06 3.85
C ARG A 41 -5.89 17.38 3.11
N LYS A 42 -5.22 18.42 3.63
CA LYS A 42 -5.14 19.75 3.00
C LYS A 42 -4.26 19.74 1.74
N SER A 43 -3.34 18.79 1.64
CA SER A 43 -2.42 18.70 0.51
C SER A 43 -3.07 18.15 -0.74
N MET A 44 -3.16 19.00 -1.77
CA MET A 44 -3.70 18.62 -3.08
C MET A 44 -2.95 17.42 -3.68
N GLY A 45 -3.72 16.40 -4.09
CA GLY A 45 -3.21 15.16 -4.68
C GLY A 45 -2.66 14.14 -3.68
N CYS A 46 -2.78 14.40 -2.38
CA CYS A 46 -2.43 13.47 -1.31
C CYS A 46 -3.68 12.84 -0.68
N LYS A 47 -3.57 11.61 -0.19
CA LYS A 47 -4.60 10.97 0.62
C LYS A 47 -4.00 10.18 1.76
N LYS A 48 -4.72 10.15 2.88
CA LYS A 48 -4.42 9.27 4.01
C LYS A 48 -4.73 7.83 3.59
N ALA A 49 -3.84 6.92 3.93
CA ALA A 49 -3.98 5.49 3.73
C ALA A 49 -3.73 4.76 5.05
N LYS A 50 -4.53 3.71 5.31
CA LYS A 50 -4.31 2.83 6.45
C LYS A 50 -3.35 1.71 6.04
N GLY A 51 -2.20 1.61 6.70
CA GLY A 51 -1.35 0.44 6.68
C GLY A 51 -1.77 -0.56 7.76
N ARG A 52 -1.07 -1.69 7.85
CA ARG A 52 -1.34 -2.75 8.85
C ARG A 52 -1.15 -2.26 10.30
N SER A 53 -0.17 -1.37 10.53
CA SER A 53 0.19 -0.91 11.88
C SER A 53 0.06 0.59 12.07
N ARG A 54 0.04 1.37 10.98
CA ARG A 54 -0.03 2.84 11.05
C ARG A 54 -0.71 3.45 9.83
N SER A 55 -1.35 4.58 10.05
CA SER A 55 -1.80 5.45 8.95
C SER A 55 -0.62 6.22 8.37
N TYR A 56 -0.60 6.41 7.06
CA TYR A 56 0.42 7.20 6.37
C TYR A 56 -0.19 7.98 5.20
N CYS A 57 0.48 9.05 4.79
CA CYS A 57 0.08 9.85 3.65
C CYS A 57 0.77 9.37 2.36
N ARG A 58 0.03 9.35 1.25
CA ARG A 58 0.55 8.99 -0.07
C ARG A 58 -0.14 9.79 -1.18
N LYS A 59 0.50 9.90 -2.35
CA LYS A 59 -0.16 10.39 -3.57
C LYS A 59 -1.41 9.56 -3.88
N MET A 60 -2.50 10.21 -4.30
CA MET A 60 -3.74 9.54 -4.69
C MET A 60 -3.55 8.51 -5.82
N THR A 61 -2.68 8.84 -6.77
CA THR A 61 -2.33 7.98 -7.92
C THR A 61 -1.45 6.79 -7.57
N ASN A 62 -0.77 6.82 -6.41
CA ASN A 62 0.00 5.68 -5.93
C ASN A 62 -0.95 4.60 -5.40
N LYS A 63 -1.57 3.83 -6.29
CA LYS A 63 -2.38 2.65 -5.92
C LYS A 63 -1.48 1.42 -5.77
N ARG A 64 -1.80 0.56 -4.79
CA ARG A 64 -1.29 -0.83 -4.82
C ARG A 64 -2.03 -1.51 -5.96
N ARG A 65 -1.30 -1.93 -7.00
CA ARG A 65 -1.87 -2.83 -8.01
C ARG A 65 -2.17 -4.16 -7.30
N ARG A 66 -3.34 -4.74 -7.51
CA ARG A 66 -3.67 -6.08 -7.00
C ARG A 66 -3.10 -7.08 -7.98
#